data_AF-A0AAV2HTJ7-F1
#
_entry.id   AF-A0AAV2HTJ7-F1
#
_cell.length_a   1.000
_cell.length_b   1.000
_cell.length_c   1.000
_cell.angle_alpha   90.00
_cell.angle_beta   90.00
_cell.angle_gamma   90.00
#
_symmetry.space_group_name_H-M   'P 1'
#
loop_
_entity.id
_entity.type
_entity.pdbx_description
1 polymer ?
#
loop_
_entity_poly.entity_id
_entity_poly.type
_entity_poly.pdbx_seq_one_letter_code
_entity_poly.pdbx_strand_id
1 'polypeptide(L)'
;MTECLLKGKRFFCREWAFIKLLHCLDTRSTSKTCGTLVMGGPGSGKTALGCELVWPTSPQGKQAPLRSRMLAYHFCQAHDANSLSIVTFIQNLVSQVSASGLIKDFKSQVASSVVQHVLDPVECEANADEAFKIAFLEPLHSCEPPEQTLMLWVDSIDESYLHPVNERATCSQTIAELLAEHNASFPPWLLLVCSARKQSKVVTRMFTGFRKLSLDDLRKSHVVRDVQQYILCRLDAEDGLRQHLSRDTAEMLNQLHIKSNGCFLYLEKVLDGVAESFIMLREVREIPGTLNGLYLWLCQRLFVKKHVVKIQPLLNVLLASRIPMNAEELYESMLVKETDLKREDFERRLKLMSRILFNGFKGEQIVFHHSFAEWLLDVKHCTQKYLCNASEGHAMIALRQLQHAHELDALGVQDLALHLVRANFAEQIRFEHLVQMLLVSGAKVEKCLLAGLPKEPKVVRLLTEAGAKSPSMEGGATSTDSLVEAKENSTTVSDNMDLDQMDANGRTQLHTASYRGDLQQLLFWGAAVDHIDFEGRTVLCVAAAQGSESVVRQLLDRGLDEMHRDNSGWTPLHLAAYEGHLQ
;
A
#
# COMPACT_ATOMS: atom_id res chain seq x y z
N MET A 1 14.56 -10.18 -6.41
CA MET A 1 14.56 -10.61 -5.00
C MET A 1 14.44 -9.39 -4.11
N THR A 2 13.54 -9.41 -3.14
CA THR A 2 13.38 -8.31 -2.17
C THR A 2 14.48 -8.39 -1.11
N GLU A 3 15.36 -7.39 -1.05
CA GLU A 3 16.47 -7.35 -0.08
C GLU A 3 16.08 -6.55 1.17
N CYS A 4 16.35 -7.09 2.35
CA CYS A 4 16.05 -6.44 3.63
C CYS A 4 17.21 -5.55 4.09
N LEU A 5 16.95 -4.28 4.44
CA LEU A 5 17.94 -3.35 5.02
C LEU A 5 18.55 -3.82 6.35
N LEU A 6 17.94 -4.81 7.00
CA LEU A 6 18.44 -5.40 8.25
C LEU A 6 19.37 -6.61 8.01
N LYS A 7 19.64 -6.97 6.74
CA LYS A 7 20.53 -8.08 6.40
C LYS A 7 21.93 -7.84 6.97
N GLY A 8 22.42 -8.80 7.75
CA GLY A 8 23.72 -8.73 8.42
C GLY A 8 23.75 -7.94 9.73
N LYS A 9 22.65 -7.28 10.14
CA LYS A 9 22.54 -6.74 11.50
C LYS A 9 22.37 -7.89 12.49
N ARG A 10 23.07 -7.81 13.62
CA ARG A 10 23.04 -8.84 14.66
C ARG A 10 21.64 -8.90 15.29
N PHE A 11 21.04 -10.08 15.24
CA PHE A 11 19.75 -10.31 15.88
C PHE A 11 19.95 -10.83 17.31
N PHE A 12 19.16 -10.32 18.25
CA PHE A 12 19.25 -10.71 19.66
C PHE A 12 17.89 -11.24 20.15
N CYS A 13 17.95 -12.28 20.98
CA CYS A 13 16.81 -12.88 21.68
C CYS A 13 15.78 -13.58 20.77
N ARG A 14 14.56 -13.87 21.29
CA ARG A 14 13.42 -14.45 20.55
C ARG A 14 13.58 -15.90 20.09
N GLU A 15 14.45 -16.66 20.73
CA GLU A 15 14.60 -18.09 20.46
C GLU A 15 13.29 -18.88 20.56
N TRP A 16 12.42 -18.48 21.49
CA TRP A 16 11.10 -19.10 21.66
C TRP A 16 10.21 -18.96 20.42
N ALA A 17 10.38 -17.91 19.62
CA ALA A 17 9.61 -17.71 18.39
C ALA A 17 10.05 -18.71 17.32
N PHE A 18 11.36 -18.91 17.16
CA PHE A 18 11.92 -19.94 16.26
C PHE A 18 11.51 -21.35 16.67
N ILE A 19 11.52 -21.67 17.97
CA ILE A 19 11.06 -22.97 18.47
C ILE A 19 9.59 -23.20 18.13
N LYS A 20 8.73 -22.18 18.28
CA LYS A 20 7.32 -22.30 17.93
C LYS A 20 7.11 -22.46 16.43
N LEU A 21 7.87 -21.75 15.60
CA LEU A 21 7.80 -21.90 14.13
C LEU A 21 8.27 -23.28 13.70
N LEU A 22 9.37 -23.80 14.27
CA LEU A 22 9.86 -25.15 14.02
C LEU A 22 8.81 -26.20 14.40
N HIS A 23 8.19 -26.04 15.57
CA HIS A 23 7.10 -26.91 16.01
C HIS A 23 5.88 -26.85 15.07
N CYS A 24 5.54 -25.67 14.53
CA CYS A 24 4.49 -25.53 13.52
C CYS A 24 4.84 -26.26 12.22
N LEU A 25 6.11 -26.26 11.80
CA LEU A 25 6.57 -27.01 10.63
C LEU A 25 6.49 -28.52 10.85
N ASP A 26 6.94 -29.00 12.01
CA ASP A 26 6.94 -30.43 12.33
C ASP A 26 5.51 -30.99 12.50
N THR A 27 4.57 -30.16 12.97
CA THR A 27 3.16 -30.56 13.17
C THR A 27 2.25 -30.25 11.98
N ARG A 28 2.78 -29.70 10.87
CA ARG A 28 1.96 -29.26 9.74
C ARG A 28 1.14 -30.40 9.11
N SER A 29 1.72 -31.60 9.02
CA SER A 29 1.06 -32.80 8.45
C SER A 29 -0.16 -33.27 9.25
N THR A 30 -0.24 -32.92 10.54
CA THR A 30 -1.33 -33.34 11.45
C THR A 30 -2.25 -32.18 11.84
N SER A 31 -1.86 -30.94 11.58
CA SER A 31 -2.62 -29.75 11.98
C SER A 31 -3.66 -29.34 10.94
N LYS A 32 -4.86 -28.98 11.43
CA LYS A 32 -5.93 -28.35 10.63
C LYS A 32 -5.63 -26.88 10.25
N THR A 33 -4.61 -26.26 10.84
CA THR A 33 -4.28 -24.85 10.58
C THR A 33 -3.41 -24.71 9.33
N CYS A 34 -3.84 -23.90 8.36
CA CYS A 34 -3.14 -23.73 7.09
C CYS A 34 -1.81 -22.94 7.19
N GLY A 35 -1.60 -22.19 8.27
CA GLY A 35 -0.39 -21.38 8.43
C GLY A 35 -0.22 -20.70 9.79
N THR A 36 0.83 -19.90 9.91
CA THR A 36 1.14 -19.11 11.12
C THR A 36 1.19 -17.62 10.79
N LEU A 37 0.44 -16.80 11.55
CA LEU A 37 0.45 -15.34 11.43
C LEU A 37 1.25 -14.74 12.58
N VAL A 38 2.40 -14.14 12.26
CA VAL A 38 3.27 -13.43 13.19
C VAL A 38 2.78 -12.00 13.36
N MET A 39 2.32 -11.66 14.57
CA MET A 39 1.71 -10.37 14.87
C MET A 39 2.54 -9.56 15.86
N GLY A 40 2.41 -8.24 15.78
CA GLY A 40 2.88 -7.32 16.81
C GLY A 40 2.78 -5.87 16.37
N GLY A 41 2.89 -4.94 17.32
CA GLY A 41 2.87 -3.50 17.04
C GLY A 41 4.01 -3.01 16.13
N PRO A 42 3.95 -1.75 15.69
CA PRO A 42 5.06 -1.13 14.96
C PRO A 42 6.35 -1.20 15.78
N GLY A 43 7.48 -1.50 15.13
CA GLY A 43 8.76 -1.61 15.83
C GLY A 43 8.92 -2.84 16.74
N SER A 44 7.98 -3.79 16.72
CA SER A 44 8.10 -5.04 17.46
C SER A 44 9.09 -6.02 16.83
N GLY A 45 9.92 -5.65 15.84
CA GLY A 45 10.94 -6.53 15.26
C GLY A 45 10.43 -7.74 14.47
N LYS A 46 9.26 -7.64 13.81
CA LYS A 46 8.73 -8.69 12.92
C LYS A 46 9.65 -8.93 11.71
N THR A 47 9.97 -7.86 10.99
CA THR A 47 10.90 -7.90 9.86
C THR A 47 12.28 -8.39 10.28
N ALA A 48 12.78 -7.97 11.45
CA ALA A 48 14.05 -8.47 12.00
C ALA A 48 14.02 -10.00 12.24
N LEU A 49 12.92 -10.54 12.75
CA LEU A 49 12.73 -11.99 12.90
C LEU A 49 12.77 -12.69 11.53
N GLY A 50 12.09 -12.11 10.53
CA GLY A 50 12.10 -12.63 9.15
C GLY A 50 13.48 -12.60 8.49
N CYS A 51 14.21 -11.48 8.62
CA CYS A 51 15.54 -11.36 8.02
C CYS A 51 16.53 -12.33 8.67
N GLU A 52 16.38 -12.63 9.96
CA GLU A 52 17.17 -13.64 10.66
C GLU A 52 16.77 -15.09 10.30
N LEU A 53 15.49 -15.36 9.96
CA LEU A 53 15.08 -16.65 9.37
C LEU A 53 15.73 -16.89 8.00
N VAL A 54 15.82 -15.83 7.19
CA VAL A 54 16.32 -15.88 5.81
C VAL A 54 17.85 -15.88 5.75
N TRP A 55 18.48 -15.07 6.58
CA TRP A 55 19.93 -14.89 6.65
C TRP A 55 20.38 -15.01 8.11
N PRO A 56 20.48 -16.25 8.66
CA PRO A 56 20.83 -16.45 10.05
C PRO A 56 22.23 -15.90 10.34
N THR A 57 22.34 -15.00 11.32
CA THR A 57 23.63 -14.43 11.73
C THR A 57 24.46 -15.38 12.59
N SER A 58 23.84 -16.42 13.19
CA SER A 58 24.52 -17.44 13.99
C SER A 58 24.42 -18.83 13.34
N PRO A 59 25.55 -19.47 12.96
CA PRO A 59 25.55 -20.77 12.30
C PRO A 59 25.13 -21.94 13.20
N GLN A 60 25.21 -21.77 14.53
CA GLN A 60 24.78 -22.78 15.52
C GLN A 60 23.38 -22.50 16.09
N GLY A 61 22.71 -21.44 15.62
CA GLY A 61 21.40 -21.05 16.12
C GLY A 61 20.30 -22.01 15.69
N LYS A 62 19.20 -22.04 16.47
CA LYS A 62 17.96 -22.79 16.17
C LYS A 62 17.27 -22.38 14.84
N GLN A 63 17.81 -21.38 14.15
CA GLN A 63 17.35 -20.85 12.88
C GLN A 63 17.93 -21.60 11.67
N ALA A 64 19.11 -22.23 11.82
CA ALA A 64 19.73 -23.03 10.76
C ALA A 64 18.77 -24.10 10.17
N PRO A 65 18.05 -24.92 10.98
CA PRO A 65 17.09 -25.87 10.43
C PRO A 65 15.85 -25.22 9.79
N LEU A 66 15.47 -24.01 10.23
CA LEU A 66 14.39 -23.26 9.59
C LEU A 66 14.82 -22.75 8.21
N ARG A 67 16.07 -22.28 8.10
CA ARG A 67 16.63 -21.80 6.84
C ARG A 67 16.77 -22.90 5.78
N SER A 68 17.14 -24.12 6.19
CA SER A 68 17.24 -25.25 5.26
C SER A 68 15.88 -25.71 4.72
N ARG A 69 14.79 -25.44 5.44
CA ARG A 69 13.41 -25.77 5.04
C ARG A 69 12.67 -24.59 4.40
N MET A 70 13.34 -23.48 4.11
CA MET A 70 12.70 -22.31 3.52
C MET A 70 12.68 -22.40 2.01
N LEU A 71 11.48 -22.40 1.44
CA LEU A 71 11.23 -22.51 0.02
C LEU A 71 11.41 -21.17 -0.70
N ALA A 72 10.75 -20.13 -0.19
CA ALA A 72 10.83 -18.78 -0.72
C ALA A 72 10.49 -17.77 0.38
N TYR A 73 10.86 -16.52 0.14
CA TYR A 73 10.57 -15.40 1.03
C TYR A 73 10.22 -14.13 0.24
N HIS A 74 9.44 -13.25 0.85
CA HIS A 74 9.16 -11.93 0.30
C HIS A 74 9.04 -10.89 1.40
N PHE A 75 9.69 -9.74 1.22
CA PHE A 75 9.59 -8.61 2.15
C PHE A 75 8.78 -7.48 1.51
N CYS A 76 7.59 -7.19 2.04
CA CYS A 76 6.80 -6.03 1.65
C CYS A 76 7.37 -4.78 2.32
N GLN A 77 7.98 -3.90 1.54
CA GLN A 77 8.60 -2.66 2.01
C GLN A 77 7.72 -1.47 1.64
N ALA A 78 7.21 -0.78 2.66
CA ALA A 78 6.30 0.35 2.47
C ALA A 78 6.88 1.51 1.62
N HIS A 79 8.21 1.62 1.52
CA HIS A 79 8.89 2.65 0.72
C HIS A 79 9.19 2.22 -0.72
N ASP A 80 8.95 0.95 -1.08
CA ASP A 80 9.18 0.42 -2.42
C ASP A 80 7.89 -0.19 -2.98
N ALA A 81 7.24 0.55 -3.88
CA ALA A 81 6.01 0.13 -4.54
C ALA A 81 6.17 -1.18 -5.33
N ASN A 82 7.37 -1.49 -5.84
CA ASN A 82 7.61 -2.75 -6.53
C ASN A 82 7.51 -3.94 -5.58
N SER A 83 8.00 -3.79 -4.35
CA SER A 83 7.86 -4.82 -3.32
C SER A 83 6.41 -5.09 -2.91
N LEU A 84 5.52 -4.11 -3.08
CA LEU A 84 4.08 -4.22 -2.78
C LEU A 84 3.26 -4.71 -3.99
N SER A 85 3.86 -4.76 -5.18
CA SER A 85 3.19 -5.22 -6.39
C SER A 85 2.99 -6.74 -6.37
N ILE A 86 1.79 -7.17 -6.77
CA ILE A 86 1.45 -8.59 -6.88
C ILE A 86 2.28 -9.27 -7.99
N VAL A 87 2.48 -8.59 -9.12
CA VAL A 87 3.28 -9.11 -10.24
C VAL A 87 4.69 -9.44 -9.78
N THR A 88 5.33 -8.47 -9.14
CA THR A 88 6.69 -8.62 -8.61
C THR A 88 6.75 -9.67 -7.51
N PHE A 89 5.70 -9.80 -6.69
CA PHE A 89 5.58 -10.87 -5.70
C PHE A 89 5.56 -12.27 -6.37
N ILE A 90 4.68 -12.50 -7.35
CA ILE A 90 4.56 -13.79 -8.05
C ILE A 90 5.86 -14.14 -8.77
N GLN A 91 6.42 -13.19 -9.54
CA GLN A 91 7.69 -13.37 -10.24
C GLN A 91 8.84 -13.68 -9.28
N ASN A 92 8.92 -12.99 -8.14
CA ASN A 92 9.95 -13.26 -7.13
C ASN A 92 9.81 -14.65 -6.50
N LEU A 93 8.57 -15.10 -6.23
CA LEU A 93 8.33 -16.44 -5.70
C LEU A 93 8.76 -17.52 -6.69
N VAL A 94 8.29 -17.43 -7.94
CA VAL A 94 8.61 -18.40 -9.00
C VAL A 94 10.11 -18.47 -9.27
N SER A 95 10.78 -17.31 -9.33
CA SER A 95 12.23 -17.23 -9.49
C SER A 95 12.98 -17.87 -8.32
N GLN A 96 12.55 -17.63 -7.08
CA GLN A 96 13.18 -18.20 -5.89
C GLN A 96 12.99 -19.71 -5.80
N VAL A 97 11.78 -20.22 -6.05
CA VAL A 97 11.53 -21.67 -6.03
C VAL A 97 12.35 -22.37 -7.10
N SER A 98 12.40 -21.80 -8.30
CA SER A 98 13.20 -22.30 -9.43
C SER A 98 14.71 -22.28 -9.14
N ALA A 99 15.19 -21.32 -8.33
CA ALA A 99 16.59 -21.23 -7.90
C ALA A 99 16.93 -22.12 -6.68
N SER A 100 15.94 -22.43 -5.84
CA SER A 100 16.15 -23.16 -4.58
C SER A 100 16.61 -24.60 -4.78
N GLY A 101 16.21 -25.25 -5.87
CA GLY A 101 16.48 -26.66 -6.15
C GLY A 101 15.85 -27.64 -5.15
N LEU A 102 15.04 -27.16 -4.20
CA LEU A 102 14.40 -27.98 -3.16
C LEU A 102 13.26 -28.84 -3.71
N ILE A 103 12.66 -28.41 -4.82
CA ILE A 103 11.59 -29.11 -5.52
C ILE A 103 12.16 -29.55 -6.87
N LYS A 104 12.18 -30.86 -7.10
CA LYS A 104 12.57 -31.45 -8.39
C LYS A 104 11.49 -31.10 -9.42
N ASP A 105 11.89 -30.86 -10.66
CA ASP A 105 10.99 -30.63 -11.81
C ASP A 105 10.17 -29.33 -11.82
N PHE A 106 10.20 -28.50 -10.76
CA PHE A 106 9.52 -27.19 -10.78
C PHE A 106 10.04 -26.29 -11.91
N LYS A 107 11.36 -26.30 -12.15
CA LYS A 107 12.00 -25.47 -13.18
C LYS A 107 11.58 -25.87 -14.60
N SER A 108 11.35 -27.15 -14.88
CA SER A 108 10.94 -27.61 -16.22
C SER A 108 9.48 -27.26 -16.50
N GLN A 109 8.62 -27.27 -15.49
CA GLN A 109 7.21 -26.89 -15.64
C GLN A 109 7.02 -25.38 -15.82
N VAL A 110 7.77 -24.56 -15.10
CA VAL A 110 7.76 -23.09 -15.24
C VAL A 110 8.36 -22.63 -16.58
N ALA A 111 9.19 -23.45 -17.21
CA ALA A 111 9.73 -23.19 -18.54
C ALA A 111 8.71 -23.43 -19.67
N SER A 112 7.50 -23.89 -19.37
CA SER A 112 6.43 -24.00 -20.36
C SER A 112 6.02 -22.63 -20.91
N SER A 113 5.68 -22.58 -22.19
CA SER A 113 5.30 -21.32 -22.86
C SER A 113 4.05 -20.68 -22.24
N VAL A 114 3.16 -21.50 -21.67
CA VAL A 114 1.94 -21.02 -20.98
C VAL A 114 2.29 -20.25 -19.71
N VAL A 115 3.20 -20.79 -18.87
CA VAL A 115 3.59 -20.13 -17.62
C VAL A 115 4.40 -18.86 -17.91
N GLN A 116 5.24 -18.84 -18.94
CA GLN A 116 6.00 -17.64 -19.33
C GLN A 116 5.09 -16.50 -19.79
N HIS A 117 4.05 -16.81 -20.59
CA HIS A 117 3.07 -15.82 -21.05
C HIS A 117 2.28 -15.22 -19.88
N VAL A 118 1.83 -16.08 -18.96
CA VAL A 118 1.09 -15.65 -17.76
C VAL A 118 1.96 -14.86 -16.76
N LEU A 119 3.28 -15.07 -16.79
CA LEU A 119 4.24 -14.30 -15.99
C LEU A 119 4.57 -12.93 -16.59
N ASP A 120 4.10 -12.62 -17.80
CA ASP A 120 4.26 -11.29 -18.37
C ASP A 120 3.54 -10.25 -17.50
N PRO A 121 4.19 -9.10 -17.21
CA PRO A 121 3.66 -8.12 -16.25
C PRO A 121 2.24 -7.66 -16.55
N VAL A 122 1.93 -7.46 -17.83
CA VAL A 122 0.64 -6.94 -18.29
C VAL A 122 -0.49 -7.94 -18.04
N GLU A 123 -0.26 -9.22 -18.32
CA GLU A 123 -1.26 -10.27 -18.13
C GLU A 123 -1.44 -10.62 -16.67
N CYS A 124 -0.35 -10.60 -15.91
CA CYS A 124 -0.36 -10.83 -14.48
C CYS A 124 -1.11 -9.73 -13.73
N GLU A 125 -1.09 -8.47 -14.21
CA GLU A 125 -1.94 -7.41 -13.64
C GLU A 125 -3.41 -7.58 -13.98
N ALA A 126 -3.73 -8.05 -15.20
CA ALA A 126 -5.10 -8.26 -15.63
C ALA A 126 -5.78 -9.40 -14.85
N ASN A 127 -5.08 -10.52 -14.65
CA ASN A 127 -5.62 -11.73 -14.00
C ASN A 127 -4.64 -12.30 -12.96
N ALA A 128 -4.42 -11.56 -11.87
CA ALA A 128 -3.46 -11.92 -10.82
C ALA A 128 -3.74 -13.27 -10.14
N ASP A 129 -5.01 -13.61 -9.91
CA ASP A 129 -5.42 -14.85 -9.25
C ASP A 129 -5.14 -16.09 -10.12
N GLU A 130 -5.48 -16.04 -11.40
CA GLU A 130 -5.15 -17.11 -12.35
C GLU A 130 -3.64 -17.20 -12.59
N ALA A 131 -2.95 -16.06 -12.64
CA ALA A 131 -1.50 -16.05 -12.75
C ALA A 131 -0.83 -16.74 -11.56
N PHE A 132 -1.33 -16.51 -10.34
CA PHE A 132 -0.84 -17.20 -9.16
C PHE A 132 -1.15 -18.71 -9.18
N LYS A 133 -2.33 -19.11 -9.63
CA LYS A 133 -2.69 -20.53 -9.76
C LYS A 133 -1.79 -21.26 -10.76
N ILE A 134 -1.68 -20.76 -11.98
CA ILE A 134 -0.96 -21.41 -13.08
C ILE A 134 0.56 -21.34 -12.86
N ALA A 135 1.09 -20.18 -12.43
CA ALA A 135 2.55 -20.01 -12.33
C ALA A 135 3.13 -20.59 -11.03
N PHE A 136 2.34 -20.68 -9.96
CA PHE A 136 2.84 -21.11 -8.65
C PHE A 136 2.13 -22.35 -8.11
N LEU A 137 0.80 -22.36 -7.99
CA LEU A 137 0.10 -23.47 -7.31
C LEU A 137 0.08 -24.76 -8.13
N GLU A 138 -0.28 -24.71 -9.41
CA GLU A 138 -0.34 -25.89 -10.28
C GLU A 138 1.00 -26.63 -10.35
N PRO A 139 2.15 -25.93 -10.58
CA PRO A 139 3.45 -26.57 -10.54
C PRO A 139 3.81 -27.19 -9.19
N LEU A 140 3.27 -26.67 -8.08
CA LEU A 140 3.52 -27.24 -6.76
C LEU A 140 2.70 -28.51 -6.47
N HIS A 141 1.54 -28.70 -7.13
CA HIS A 141 0.72 -29.90 -6.97
C HIS A 141 1.17 -31.05 -7.87
N SER A 142 1.69 -30.72 -9.06
CA SER A 142 2.22 -31.68 -10.02
C SER A 142 3.59 -32.26 -9.60
N CYS A 143 4.34 -31.53 -8.77
CA CYS A 143 5.63 -31.99 -8.25
C CYS A 143 5.46 -33.00 -7.11
N GLU A 144 6.43 -33.92 -6.99
CA GLU A 144 6.45 -34.86 -5.86
C GLU A 144 6.62 -34.11 -4.53
N PRO A 145 5.90 -34.51 -3.47
CA PRO A 145 6.01 -33.87 -2.18
C PRO A 145 7.42 -34.06 -1.60
N PRO A 146 8.05 -33.00 -1.07
CA PRO A 146 9.38 -33.09 -0.47
C PRO A 146 9.36 -33.93 0.81
N GLU A 147 10.52 -34.51 1.17
CA GLU A 147 10.68 -35.34 2.38
C GLU A 147 10.38 -34.58 3.69
N GLN A 148 10.57 -33.26 3.67
CA GLN A 148 10.34 -32.37 4.81
C GLN A 148 9.35 -31.27 4.44
N THR A 149 8.58 -30.82 5.43
CA THR A 149 7.69 -29.69 5.27
C THR A 149 8.50 -28.42 5.02
N LEU A 150 8.07 -27.65 4.03
CA LEU A 150 8.75 -26.43 3.62
C LEU A 150 7.98 -25.19 4.10
N MET A 151 8.68 -24.06 4.19
CA MET A 151 8.13 -22.79 4.67
C MET A 151 8.17 -21.72 3.59
N LEU A 152 7.08 -20.98 3.45
CA LEU A 152 7.01 -19.72 2.69
C LEU A 152 6.85 -18.55 3.66
N TRP A 153 7.77 -17.59 3.62
CA TRP A 153 7.75 -16.42 4.51
C TRP A 153 7.34 -15.15 3.75
N VAL A 154 6.30 -14.45 4.22
CA VAL A 154 5.87 -13.16 3.65
C VAL A 154 5.81 -12.11 4.77
N ASP A 155 6.72 -11.15 4.73
CA ASP A 155 6.80 -10.08 5.74
C ASP A 155 5.88 -8.90 5.41
N SER A 156 5.21 -8.37 6.43
CA SER A 156 4.49 -7.09 6.41
C SER A 156 3.37 -7.01 5.35
N ILE A 157 2.52 -8.03 5.31
CA ILE A 157 1.39 -8.14 4.36
C ILE A 157 0.32 -7.05 4.54
N ASP A 158 0.40 -6.26 5.61
CA ASP A 158 -0.52 -5.17 5.90
C ASP A 158 -0.12 -3.82 5.29
N GLU A 159 1.11 -3.68 4.80
CA GLU A 159 1.61 -2.43 4.21
C GLU A 159 0.90 -2.08 2.88
N SER A 160 0.30 -3.07 2.20
CA SER A 160 -0.45 -2.86 0.95
C SER A 160 -1.83 -2.22 1.13
N TYR A 161 -2.41 -2.22 2.34
CA TYR A 161 -3.76 -1.68 2.62
C TYR A 161 -3.82 -0.18 2.88
N LEU A 162 -2.67 0.50 2.84
CA LEU A 162 -2.60 1.96 3.04
C LEU A 162 -2.88 2.74 1.76
N HIS A 163 -3.00 2.05 0.62
CA HIS A 163 -3.50 2.61 -0.63
C HIS A 163 -4.99 2.27 -0.78
N PRO A 164 -5.84 3.20 -1.24
CA PRO A 164 -7.27 2.97 -1.36
C PRO A 164 -7.51 1.76 -2.28
N VAL A 165 -8.00 0.66 -1.70
CA VAL A 165 -8.41 -0.54 -2.41
C VAL A 165 -9.73 -0.21 -3.11
N ASN A 166 -9.81 -0.49 -4.40
CA ASN A 166 -11.02 -0.27 -5.16
C ASN A 166 -12.00 -1.40 -4.83
N GLU A 167 -13.04 -1.14 -4.05
CA GLU A 167 -14.00 -2.14 -3.55
C GLU A 167 -14.79 -2.88 -4.65
N ARG A 168 -14.63 -2.50 -5.93
CA ARG A 168 -15.33 -3.05 -7.10
C ARG A 168 -14.50 -3.99 -7.96
N ALA A 169 -13.29 -4.40 -7.56
CA ALA A 169 -12.52 -5.34 -8.37
C ALA A 169 -12.97 -6.79 -8.21
N THR A 170 -12.98 -7.51 -9.33
CA THR A 170 -13.25 -8.93 -9.43
C THR A 170 -12.03 -9.81 -9.13
N CYS A 171 -10.86 -9.22 -8.88
CA CYS A 171 -9.58 -9.89 -8.63
C CYS A 171 -8.86 -9.32 -7.39
N SER A 172 -7.96 -10.11 -6.81
CA SER A 172 -7.14 -9.74 -5.64
C SER A 172 -6.28 -8.51 -5.93
N GLN A 173 -6.43 -7.43 -5.15
CA GLN A 173 -5.66 -6.19 -5.35
C GLN A 173 -4.41 -6.07 -4.47
N THR A 174 -4.38 -6.86 -3.39
CA THR A 174 -3.28 -6.89 -2.43
C THR A 174 -2.69 -8.30 -2.28
N ILE A 175 -1.43 -8.37 -1.85
CA ILE A 175 -0.75 -9.65 -1.60
C ILE A 175 -1.48 -10.45 -0.50
N ALA A 176 -2.06 -9.76 0.48
CA ALA A 176 -2.82 -10.39 1.56
C ALA A 176 -4.12 -11.03 1.08
N GLU A 177 -4.89 -10.37 0.21
CA GLU A 177 -6.09 -10.93 -0.43
C GLU A 177 -5.74 -12.18 -1.24
N LEU A 178 -4.73 -12.06 -2.12
CA LEU A 178 -4.28 -13.17 -2.96
C LEU A 178 -3.94 -14.42 -2.13
N LEU A 179 -3.18 -14.24 -1.05
CA LEU A 179 -2.79 -15.32 -0.15
C LEU A 179 -3.96 -15.86 0.67
N ALA A 180 -4.91 -15.01 1.07
CA ALA A 180 -6.07 -15.42 1.85
C ALA A 180 -7.06 -16.24 1.02
N GLU A 181 -7.32 -15.83 -0.23
CA GLU A 181 -8.22 -16.52 -1.15
C GLU A 181 -7.68 -17.89 -1.54
N HIS A 182 -6.38 -17.97 -1.86
CA HIS A 182 -5.74 -19.20 -2.30
C HIS A 182 -5.26 -20.10 -1.16
N ASN A 183 -5.47 -19.71 0.10
CA ASN A 183 -4.99 -20.44 1.27
C ASN A 183 -5.43 -21.92 1.31
N ALA A 184 -6.65 -22.23 0.85
CA ALA A 184 -7.17 -23.60 0.81
C ALA A 184 -6.48 -24.46 -0.26
N SER A 185 -5.91 -23.83 -1.29
CA SER A 185 -5.26 -24.49 -2.42
C SER A 185 -3.76 -24.71 -2.17
N PHE A 186 -3.19 -24.39 -1.01
CA PHE A 186 -1.78 -24.70 -0.75
C PHE A 186 -1.57 -26.18 -0.46
N PRO A 187 -0.47 -26.80 -0.96
CA PRO A 187 -0.14 -28.18 -0.64
C PRO A 187 0.01 -28.41 0.87
N PRO A 188 -0.36 -29.59 1.39
CA PRO A 188 -0.34 -29.87 2.82
C PRO A 188 1.07 -29.88 3.43
N TRP A 189 2.10 -30.08 2.60
CA TRP A 189 3.51 -30.06 3.01
C TRP A 189 4.08 -28.64 3.14
N LEU A 190 3.38 -27.61 2.63
CA LEU A 190 3.82 -26.21 2.66
C LEU A 190 3.18 -25.47 3.85
N LEU A 191 4.00 -24.77 4.62
CA LEU A 191 3.57 -23.88 5.69
C LEU A 191 3.72 -22.41 5.25
N LEU A 192 2.59 -21.71 5.16
CA LEU A 192 2.59 -20.26 4.96
C LEU A 192 2.79 -19.53 6.29
N VAL A 193 3.81 -18.69 6.35
CA VAL A 193 4.09 -17.82 7.50
C VAL A 193 4.06 -16.37 7.05
N CYS A 194 3.08 -15.62 7.54
CA CYS A 194 2.92 -14.21 7.22
C CYS A 194 3.19 -13.34 8.45
N SER A 195 3.74 -12.14 8.24
CA SER A 195 3.92 -11.14 9.30
C SER A 195 3.00 -9.95 9.06
N ALA A 196 2.33 -9.45 10.12
CA ALA A 196 1.41 -8.32 10.02
C ALA A 196 1.36 -7.49 11.33
N ARG A 197 0.97 -6.21 11.26
CA ARG A 197 0.70 -5.43 12.47
C ARG A 197 -0.58 -5.88 13.15
N LYS A 198 -0.55 -5.94 14.48
CA LYS A 198 -1.71 -6.30 15.31
C LYS A 198 -2.88 -5.32 15.15
N GLN A 199 -2.60 -4.08 14.76
CA GLN A 199 -3.59 -3.03 14.52
C GLN A 199 -4.38 -3.24 13.22
N SER A 200 -3.85 -4.01 12.26
CA SER A 200 -4.53 -4.30 10.99
C SER A 200 -5.63 -5.34 11.20
N LYS A 201 -6.84 -4.85 11.54
CA LYS A 201 -8.01 -5.70 11.77
C LYS A 201 -8.46 -6.44 10.51
N VAL A 202 -8.28 -5.83 9.32
CA VAL A 202 -8.67 -6.40 8.03
C VAL A 202 -7.87 -7.69 7.77
N VAL A 203 -6.54 -7.60 7.80
CA VAL A 203 -5.66 -8.76 7.65
C VAL A 203 -5.92 -9.81 8.73
N THR A 204 -6.08 -9.39 9.99
CA THR A 204 -6.33 -10.32 11.10
C THR A 204 -7.65 -11.11 10.95
N ARG A 205 -8.64 -10.56 10.22
CA ARG A 205 -9.91 -11.22 9.88
C ARG A 205 -9.79 -12.14 8.68
N MET A 206 -8.99 -11.79 7.68
CA MET A 206 -8.72 -12.65 6.52
C MET A 206 -8.02 -13.96 6.94
N PHE A 207 -7.07 -13.88 7.87
CA PHE A 207 -6.29 -15.04 8.35
C PHE A 207 -6.83 -15.61 9.68
N THR A 208 -8.14 -15.84 9.78
CA THR A 208 -8.77 -16.40 11.01
C THR A 208 -8.35 -17.85 11.30
N GLY A 209 -8.10 -18.66 10.28
CA GLY A 209 -7.63 -20.05 10.41
C GLY A 209 -6.14 -20.21 10.75
N PHE A 210 -5.39 -19.12 10.85
CA PHE A 210 -3.94 -19.15 11.10
C PHE A 210 -3.63 -19.18 12.60
N ARG A 211 -2.57 -19.89 12.97
CA ARG A 211 -2.04 -19.83 14.33
C ARG A 211 -1.41 -18.46 14.56
N LYS A 212 -1.90 -17.71 15.57
CA LYS A 212 -1.43 -16.35 15.87
C LYS A 212 -0.24 -16.34 16.82
N LEU A 213 0.88 -15.77 16.39
CA LEU A 213 2.11 -15.61 17.16
C LEU A 213 2.37 -14.12 17.45
N SER A 214 1.92 -13.62 18.61
CA SER A 214 2.19 -12.23 19.03
C SER A 214 3.60 -12.09 19.62
N LEU A 215 4.43 -11.19 19.08
CA LEU A 215 5.81 -10.94 19.52
C LEU A 215 5.93 -9.91 20.65
N ASP A 216 4.87 -9.15 20.90
CA ASP A 216 4.80 -8.00 21.81
C ASP A 216 3.83 -8.22 22.99
N ASP A 217 3.42 -9.47 23.24
CA ASP A 217 2.47 -9.81 24.30
C ASP A 217 3.17 -9.89 25.66
N LEU A 218 3.17 -8.79 26.39
CA LEU A 218 3.80 -8.65 27.72
C LEU A 218 3.19 -9.55 28.81
N ARG A 219 2.02 -10.16 28.57
CA ARG A 219 1.46 -11.18 29.49
C ARG A 219 2.34 -12.42 29.55
N LYS A 220 3.19 -12.63 28.54
CA LYS A 220 4.08 -13.77 28.43
C LYS A 220 5.45 -13.44 29.02
N SER A 221 5.84 -14.20 30.05
CA SER A 221 7.11 -13.98 30.77
C SER A 221 8.38 -14.11 29.92
N HIS A 222 8.32 -14.81 28.77
CA HIS A 222 9.44 -14.90 27.84
C HIS A 222 9.64 -13.61 27.03
N VAL A 223 8.57 -12.88 26.70
CA VAL A 223 8.67 -11.61 25.96
C VAL A 223 9.32 -10.53 26.84
N VAL A 224 8.92 -10.48 28.11
CA VAL A 224 9.51 -9.56 29.10
C VAL A 224 11.01 -9.85 29.30
N ARG A 225 11.38 -11.13 29.40
CA ARG A 225 12.78 -11.57 29.50
C ARG A 225 13.59 -11.20 28.26
N ASP A 226 13.04 -11.38 27.06
CA ASP A 226 13.74 -10.99 25.82
C ASP A 226 14.05 -9.50 25.76
N VAL A 227 13.14 -8.64 26.24
CA VAL A 227 13.39 -7.19 26.28
C VAL A 227 14.56 -6.86 27.20
N GLN A 228 14.61 -7.46 28.39
CA GLN A 228 15.71 -7.28 29.33
C GLN A 228 17.03 -7.82 28.76
N GLN A 229 16.98 -9.03 28.20
CA GLN A 229 18.15 -9.67 27.59
C GLN A 229 18.68 -8.87 26.40
N TYR A 230 17.80 -8.25 25.60
CA TYR A 230 18.20 -7.37 24.50
C TYR A 230 19.00 -6.18 24.99
N ILE A 231 18.51 -5.51 26.04
CA ILE A 231 19.20 -4.38 26.67
C ILE A 231 20.58 -4.83 27.16
N LEU A 232 20.66 -5.95 27.88
CA LEU A 232 21.93 -6.48 28.38
C LEU A 232 22.90 -6.85 27.26
N CYS A 233 22.45 -7.57 26.24
CA CYS A 233 23.29 -7.94 25.09
C CYS A 233 23.82 -6.71 24.33
N ARG A 234 23.03 -5.63 24.22
CA ARG A 234 23.48 -4.36 23.62
C ARG A 234 24.50 -3.66 24.50
N LEU A 235 24.27 -3.59 25.82
CA LEU A 235 25.24 -3.06 26.78
C LEU A 235 26.56 -3.85 26.77
N ASP A 236 26.51 -5.16 26.52
CA ASP A 236 27.70 -5.99 26.42
C ASP A 236 28.41 -5.89 25.05
N ALA A 237 27.68 -5.57 23.99
CA ALA A 237 28.27 -5.46 22.66
C ALA A 237 28.92 -4.09 22.41
N GLU A 238 28.40 -3.02 23.00
CA GLU A 238 28.77 -1.64 22.66
C GLU A 238 29.56 -0.95 23.77
N ASP A 239 30.84 -0.70 23.52
CA ASP A 239 31.73 -0.07 24.50
C ASP A 239 31.31 1.37 24.86
N GLY A 240 30.64 2.09 23.95
CA GLY A 240 30.07 3.42 24.23
C GLY A 240 28.96 3.39 25.28
N LEU A 241 28.20 2.30 25.35
CA LEU A 241 27.20 2.10 26.41
C LEU A 241 27.85 1.67 27.73
N ARG A 242 28.92 0.87 27.66
CA ARG A 242 29.67 0.41 28.83
C ARG A 242 30.27 1.56 29.65
N GLN A 243 30.76 2.59 28.97
CA GLN A 243 31.37 3.76 29.59
C GLN A 243 30.38 4.56 30.47
N HIS A 244 29.08 4.38 30.28
CA HIS A 244 28.02 5.12 30.99
C HIS A 244 27.37 4.31 32.13
N LEU A 245 27.91 3.15 32.49
CA LEU A 245 27.42 2.34 33.61
C LEU A 245 27.81 2.94 34.96
N SER A 246 26.81 3.41 35.70
CA SER A 246 26.88 3.92 37.07
C SER A 246 25.82 3.24 37.94
N ARG A 247 25.83 3.44 39.26
CA ARG A 247 24.86 2.84 40.20
C ARG A 247 23.41 3.24 39.89
N ASP A 248 23.19 4.43 39.32
CA ASP A 248 21.87 4.94 38.93
C ASP A 248 21.38 4.36 37.59
N THR A 249 22.28 3.73 36.82
CA THR A 249 21.96 3.16 35.50
C THR A 249 20.96 2.01 35.61
N ALA A 250 21.00 1.20 36.68
CA ALA A 250 20.07 0.07 36.86
C ALA A 250 18.60 0.51 36.94
N GLU A 251 18.32 1.61 37.66
CA GLU A 251 16.96 2.17 37.72
C GLU A 251 16.52 2.70 36.35
N MET A 252 17.41 3.37 35.63
CA MET A 252 17.14 3.91 34.29
C MET A 252 16.88 2.79 33.27
N LEU A 253 17.61 1.68 33.33
CA LEU A 253 17.38 0.50 32.48
C LEU A 253 16.03 -0.16 32.79
N ASN A 254 15.62 -0.20 34.06
CA ASN A 254 14.30 -0.70 34.42
C ASN A 254 13.18 0.23 33.91
N GLN A 255 13.37 1.56 34.02
CA GLN A 255 12.46 2.53 33.42
C GLN A 255 12.39 2.38 31.89
N LEU A 256 13.54 2.17 31.23
CA LEU A 256 13.61 1.93 29.79
C LEU A 256 12.82 0.66 29.40
N HIS A 257 12.99 -0.41 30.17
CA HIS A 257 12.25 -1.66 29.99
C HIS A 257 10.73 -1.42 30.07
N ILE A 258 10.26 -0.73 31.10
CA ILE A 258 8.82 -0.42 31.29
C ILE A 258 8.30 0.49 30.16
N LYS A 259 9.02 1.56 29.84
CA LYS A 259 8.63 2.54 28.82
C LYS A 259 8.61 1.97 27.40
N SER A 260 9.47 1.01 27.10
CA SER A 260 9.52 0.39 25.78
C SER A 260 8.26 -0.41 25.44
N ASN A 261 7.54 -0.91 26.44
CA ASN A 261 6.31 -1.70 26.28
C ASN A 261 6.46 -2.86 25.25
N GLY A 262 7.65 -3.47 25.17
CA GLY A 262 7.95 -4.55 24.21
C GLY A 262 8.28 -4.09 22.77
N CYS A 263 8.41 -2.78 22.54
CA CYS A 263 8.86 -2.21 21.28
C CYS A 263 10.39 -2.17 21.21
N PHE A 264 10.96 -2.98 20.31
CA PHE A 264 12.40 -3.07 20.13
C PHE A 264 12.95 -1.87 19.37
N LEU A 265 12.18 -1.27 18.45
CA LEU A 265 12.56 -0.03 17.77
C LEU A 265 12.76 1.12 18.76
N TYR A 266 11.92 1.23 19.78
CA TYR A 266 12.09 2.23 20.84
C TYR A 266 13.42 2.03 21.57
N LEU A 267 13.73 0.79 21.93
CA LEU A 267 14.98 0.43 22.61
C LEU A 267 16.19 0.68 21.73
N GLU A 268 16.14 0.24 20.48
CA GLU A 268 17.20 0.46 19.49
C GLU A 268 17.50 1.96 19.36
N LYS A 269 16.48 2.81 19.17
CA LYS A 269 16.70 4.26 19.01
C LYS A 269 17.21 4.96 20.25
N VAL A 270 16.74 4.58 21.44
CA VAL A 270 17.26 5.15 22.68
C VAL A 270 18.68 4.67 22.95
N LEU A 271 18.98 3.38 22.76
CA LEU A 271 20.32 2.82 22.99
C LEU A 271 21.33 3.31 21.95
N ASP A 272 20.99 3.37 20.66
CA ASP A 272 21.82 3.98 19.61
C ASP A 272 22.14 5.44 19.97
N GLY A 273 21.13 6.19 20.43
CA GLY A 273 21.31 7.56 20.88
C GLY A 273 22.24 7.70 22.10
N VAL A 274 22.22 6.74 23.03
CA VAL A 274 23.16 6.72 24.17
C VAL A 274 24.56 6.32 23.71
N ALA A 275 24.69 5.33 22.82
CA ALA A 275 25.96 4.87 22.29
C ALA A 275 26.70 6.00 21.54
N GLU A 276 25.97 6.82 20.79
CA GLU A 276 26.49 8.00 20.10
C GLU A 276 26.69 9.22 21.02
N SER A 277 26.47 9.09 22.33
CA SER A 277 26.47 10.19 23.31
C SER A 277 25.51 11.33 22.95
N PHE A 278 24.49 11.04 22.15
CA PHE A 278 23.43 11.99 21.80
C PHE A 278 22.37 12.09 22.88
N ILE A 279 22.11 11.01 23.61
CA ILE A 279 21.14 10.92 24.70
C ILE A 279 21.91 10.53 25.96
N MET A 280 21.72 11.29 27.04
CA MET A 280 22.25 10.88 28.33
C MET A 280 21.26 9.90 28.98
N LEU A 281 21.75 8.84 29.62
CA LEU A 281 20.87 7.86 30.30
C LEU A 281 19.90 8.49 31.32
N ARG A 282 20.27 9.64 31.90
CA ARG A 282 19.41 10.41 32.80
C ARG A 282 18.16 10.97 32.11
N GLU A 283 18.29 11.36 30.85
CA GLU A 283 17.21 11.93 30.04
C GLU A 283 16.15 10.87 29.66
N VAL A 284 16.45 9.57 29.82
CA VAL A 284 15.46 8.49 29.62
C VAL A 284 14.22 8.69 30.51
N ARG A 285 14.33 9.41 31.63
CA ARG A 285 13.17 9.81 32.46
C ARG A 285 12.23 10.77 31.75
N GLU A 286 12.74 11.65 30.89
CA GLU A 286 11.98 12.64 30.13
C GLU A 286 11.37 12.08 28.84
N ILE A 287 11.98 11.02 28.28
CA ILE A 287 11.47 10.39 27.05
C ILE A 287 10.11 9.74 27.35
N PRO A 288 9.03 10.09 26.61
CA PRO A 288 7.73 9.44 26.79
C PRO A 288 7.79 7.94 26.48
N GLY A 289 6.93 7.14 27.11
CA GLY A 289 6.84 5.69 26.89
C GLY A 289 6.02 5.27 25.66
N THR A 290 5.84 6.16 24.68
CA THR A 290 5.11 5.87 23.44
C THR A 290 6.02 6.15 22.25
N LEU A 291 5.85 5.39 21.14
CA LEU A 291 6.61 5.63 19.91
C LEU A 291 6.40 7.05 19.38
N ASN A 292 5.15 7.54 19.34
CA ASN A 292 4.85 8.90 18.89
C ASN A 292 5.53 9.96 19.79
N GLY A 293 5.57 9.72 21.10
CA GLY A 293 6.26 10.60 22.03
C GLY A 293 7.79 10.57 21.86
N LEU A 294 8.37 9.41 21.57
CA LEU A 294 9.79 9.29 21.19
C LEU A 294 10.09 10.07 19.91
N TYR A 295 9.24 9.94 18.89
CA TYR A 295 9.42 10.65 17.61
C TYR A 295 9.35 12.16 17.80
N LEU A 296 8.39 12.65 18.59
CA LEU A 296 8.33 14.06 18.95
C LEU A 296 9.57 14.54 19.70
N TRP A 297 10.05 13.76 20.67
CA TRP A 297 11.25 14.08 21.45
C TRP A 297 12.50 14.12 20.56
N LEU A 298 12.67 13.13 19.66
CA LEU A 298 13.76 13.10 18.69
C LEU A 298 13.70 14.33 17.76
N CYS A 299 12.53 14.67 17.21
CA CYS A 299 12.38 15.84 16.34
C CYS A 299 12.67 17.15 17.07
N GLN A 300 12.25 17.30 18.33
CA GLN A 300 12.53 18.50 19.14
C GLN A 300 14.02 18.69 19.40
N ARG A 301 14.76 17.60 19.56
CA ARG A 301 16.21 17.63 19.82
C ARG A 301 17.03 17.79 18.54
N LEU A 302 16.62 17.15 17.44
CA LEU A 302 17.32 17.18 16.17
C LEU A 302 17.08 18.47 15.37
N PHE A 303 15.85 19.00 15.41
CA PHE A 303 15.45 20.12 14.55
C PHE A 303 15.14 21.38 15.36
N VAL A 304 16.06 22.35 15.32
CA VAL A 304 15.77 23.72 15.77
C VAL A 304 14.77 24.35 14.80
N LYS A 305 13.83 25.18 15.28
CA LYS A 305 12.74 25.79 14.49
C LYS A 305 13.15 26.33 13.11
N LYS A 306 14.34 26.92 12.98
CA LYS A 306 14.86 27.46 11.71
C LYS A 306 15.23 26.39 10.68
N HIS A 307 15.63 25.21 11.12
CA HIS A 307 16.02 24.10 10.25
C HIS A 307 14.81 23.30 9.75
N VAL A 308 13.73 23.23 10.55
CA VAL A 308 12.51 22.50 10.18
C VAL A 308 11.95 22.98 8.85
N VAL A 309 11.81 24.31 8.67
CA VAL A 309 11.28 24.90 7.43
C VAL A 309 12.13 24.54 6.20
N LYS A 310 13.45 24.41 6.39
CA LYS A 310 14.39 24.06 5.31
C LYS A 310 14.43 22.56 5.01
N ILE A 311 14.10 21.73 6.00
CA ILE A 311 14.15 20.26 5.93
C ILE A 311 12.80 19.69 5.48
N GLN A 312 11.71 20.37 5.79
CA GLN A 312 10.34 19.94 5.49
C GLN A 312 10.12 19.62 3.99
N PRO A 313 10.61 20.41 3.02
CA PRO A 313 10.50 20.03 1.61
C PRO A 313 11.16 18.68 1.29
N LEU A 314 12.33 18.39 1.88
CA LEU A 314 13.03 17.12 1.68
C LEU A 314 12.22 15.95 2.27
N LEU A 315 11.66 16.13 3.47
CA LEU A 315 10.77 15.15 4.08
C LEU A 315 9.50 14.93 3.26
N ASN A 316 8.88 15.99 2.75
CA ASN A 316 7.69 15.88 1.90
C ASN A 316 7.97 15.01 0.67
N VAL A 317 9.11 15.24 0.00
CA VAL A 317 9.54 14.46 -1.17
C VAL A 317 9.80 12.99 -0.81
N LEU A 318 10.51 12.73 0.30
CA LEU A 318 10.77 11.36 0.78
C LEU A 318 9.50 10.60 1.18
N LEU A 319 8.47 11.31 1.67
CA LEU A 319 7.20 10.70 2.06
C LEU A 319 6.27 10.48 0.86
N ALA A 320 6.42 11.26 -0.20
CA ALA A 320 5.63 11.15 -1.42
C ALA A 320 6.21 10.15 -2.42
N SER A 321 7.50 9.82 -2.32
CA SER A 321 8.18 8.91 -3.24
C SER A 321 7.67 7.49 -3.13
N ARG A 322 7.41 6.87 -4.28
CA ARG A 322 6.95 5.47 -4.37
C ARG A 322 8.10 4.47 -4.44
N ILE A 323 9.30 4.94 -4.77
CA ILE A 323 10.54 4.17 -4.82
C ILE A 323 11.59 5.01 -4.08
N PRO A 324 12.53 4.41 -3.33
CA PRO A 324 13.60 5.14 -2.68
C PRO A 324 14.41 5.96 -3.69
N MET A 325 14.64 7.23 -3.36
CA MET A 325 15.36 8.15 -4.24
C MET A 325 16.80 8.35 -3.78
N ASN A 326 17.69 8.56 -4.76
CA ASN A 326 19.08 8.89 -4.50
C ASN A 326 19.25 10.35 -4.08
N ALA A 327 20.42 10.67 -3.50
CA ALA A 327 20.73 12.04 -3.09
C ALA A 327 20.68 13.06 -4.25
N GLU A 328 21.06 12.65 -5.47
CA GLU A 328 20.98 13.52 -6.66
C GLU A 328 19.53 13.78 -7.07
N GLU A 329 18.68 12.75 -7.09
CA GLU A 329 17.26 12.90 -7.44
C GLU A 329 16.50 13.76 -6.42
N LEU A 330 16.88 13.65 -5.14
CA LEU A 330 16.39 14.51 -4.09
C LEU A 330 16.85 15.96 -4.30
N TYR A 331 18.10 16.17 -4.69
CA TYR A 331 18.62 17.51 -4.98
C TYR A 331 17.90 18.16 -6.16
N GLU A 332 17.69 17.44 -7.25
CA GLU A 332 16.90 17.91 -8.41
C GLU A 332 15.47 18.26 -8.02
N SER A 333 14.82 17.40 -7.23
CA SER A 333 13.47 17.65 -6.72
C SER A 333 13.40 18.92 -5.86
N MET A 334 14.47 19.22 -5.10
CA MET A 334 14.56 20.46 -4.31
C MET A 334 14.76 21.70 -5.18
N LEU A 335 15.53 21.62 -6.26
CA LEU A 335 15.79 22.75 -7.16
C LEU A 335 14.50 23.32 -7.79
N VAL A 336 13.49 22.47 -7.99
CA VAL A 336 12.16 22.90 -8.47
C VAL A 336 11.51 23.93 -7.53
N LYS A 337 11.71 23.80 -6.21
CA LYS A 337 11.12 24.69 -5.20
C LYS A 337 12.06 25.82 -4.78
N GLU A 338 13.36 25.53 -4.68
CA GLU A 338 14.40 26.49 -4.33
C GLU A 338 15.43 26.58 -5.46
N THR A 339 15.23 27.50 -6.42
CA THR A 339 16.09 27.63 -7.61
C THR A 339 17.53 28.04 -7.30
N ASP A 340 17.76 28.70 -6.15
CA ASP A 340 19.08 29.19 -5.73
C ASP A 340 19.81 28.25 -4.76
N LEU A 341 19.32 27.01 -4.58
CA LEU A 341 19.89 26.07 -3.62
C LEU A 341 21.28 25.59 -4.06
N LYS A 342 22.30 25.90 -3.27
CA LYS A 342 23.65 25.37 -3.47
C LYS A 342 23.75 23.92 -2.99
N ARG A 343 24.52 23.10 -3.70
CA ARG A 343 24.79 21.70 -3.35
C ARG A 343 25.33 21.52 -1.92
N GLU A 344 26.20 22.41 -1.47
CA GLU A 344 26.72 22.37 -0.09
C GLU A 344 25.63 22.59 0.98
N ASP A 345 24.64 23.44 0.70
CA ASP A 345 23.53 23.69 1.60
C ASP A 345 22.59 22.48 1.67
N PHE A 346 22.39 21.82 0.53
CA PHE A 346 21.67 20.55 0.46
C PHE A 346 22.37 19.46 1.28
N GLU A 347 23.67 19.27 1.10
CA GLU A 347 24.44 18.27 1.86
C GLU A 347 24.42 18.55 3.36
N ARG A 348 24.45 19.83 3.78
CA ARG A 348 24.26 20.22 5.19
C ARG A 348 22.87 19.83 5.70
N ARG A 349 21.80 20.05 4.93
CA ARG A 349 20.43 19.63 5.30
C ARG A 349 20.33 18.11 5.39
N LEU A 350 20.89 17.37 4.43
CA LEU A 350 20.90 15.92 4.42
C LEU A 350 21.69 15.35 5.61
N LYS A 351 22.82 15.97 5.97
CA LYS A 351 23.63 15.58 7.14
C LYS A 351 22.85 15.76 8.45
N LEU A 352 22.03 16.80 8.58
CA LEU A 352 21.12 16.95 9.74
C LEU A 352 20.07 15.83 9.80
N MET A 353 19.67 15.30 8.64
CA MET A 353 18.70 14.20 8.53
C MET A 353 19.32 12.81 8.58
N SER A 354 20.64 12.66 8.47
CA SER A 354 21.34 11.37 8.47
C SER A 354 20.98 10.45 9.64
N ARG A 355 20.48 11.00 10.76
CA ARG A 355 20.04 10.23 11.94
C ARG A 355 18.64 9.62 11.81
N ILE A 356 17.81 10.21 10.96
CA ILE A 356 16.47 9.70 10.63
C ILE A 356 16.42 8.99 9.27
N LEU A 357 17.53 8.99 8.54
CA LEU A 357 17.65 8.32 7.26
C LEU A 357 18.59 7.12 7.38
N PHE A 358 18.29 6.06 6.65
CA PHE A 358 19.22 4.99 6.33
C PHE A 358 19.63 5.11 4.86
N ASN A 359 20.90 4.87 4.60
CA ASN A 359 21.41 4.71 3.25
C ASN A 359 21.06 3.30 2.76
N GLY A 360 20.27 3.21 1.70
CA GLY A 360 19.98 1.98 0.98
C GLY A 360 21.20 1.45 0.24
N PHE A 361 21.08 0.25 -0.34
CA PHE A 361 22.18 -0.46 -1.00
C PHE A 361 22.78 0.30 -2.19
N LYS A 362 21.99 1.17 -2.84
CA LYS A 362 22.39 1.97 -3.99
C LYS A 362 22.70 3.44 -3.66
N GLY A 363 22.76 3.80 -2.37
CA GLY A 363 22.90 5.19 -1.93
C GLY A 363 21.57 5.95 -1.77
N GLU A 364 20.46 5.22 -1.90
CA GLU A 364 19.10 5.73 -1.70
C GLU A 364 18.89 6.22 -0.26
N GLN A 365 18.06 7.24 -0.08
CA GLN A 365 17.75 7.78 1.25
C GLN A 365 16.38 7.28 1.69
N ILE A 366 16.35 6.46 2.76
CA ILE A 366 15.13 5.82 3.25
C ILE A 366 14.87 6.25 4.68
N VAL A 367 13.62 6.59 5.01
CA VAL A 367 13.22 6.87 6.40
C VAL A 367 13.44 5.63 7.27
N PHE A 368 14.02 5.81 8.45
CA PHE A 368 14.50 4.69 9.27
C PHE A 368 13.44 3.62 9.61
N HIS A 369 12.16 3.99 9.68
CA HIS A 369 11.06 3.06 9.89
C HIS A 369 9.75 3.65 9.36
N HIS A 370 8.88 2.81 8.78
CA HIS A 370 7.63 3.26 8.17
C HIS A 370 6.68 3.96 9.17
N SER A 371 6.62 3.50 10.43
CA SER A 371 5.78 4.17 11.43
C SER A 371 6.21 5.60 11.78
N PHE A 372 7.46 5.99 11.49
CA PHE A 372 7.87 7.39 11.58
C PHE A 372 7.33 8.21 10.41
N ALA A 373 7.32 7.64 9.19
CA ALA A 373 6.70 8.25 8.02
C ALA A 373 5.19 8.45 8.23
N GLU A 374 4.48 7.44 8.77
CA GLU A 374 3.06 7.56 9.14
C GLU A 374 2.85 8.68 10.17
N TRP A 375 3.70 8.74 11.20
CA TRP A 375 3.61 9.79 12.20
C TRP A 375 3.81 11.19 11.62
N LEU A 376 4.71 11.38 10.65
CA LEU A 376 4.91 12.68 9.99
C LEU A 376 3.71 13.14 9.16
N LEU A 377 2.87 12.21 8.69
CA LEU A 377 1.66 12.47 7.91
C LEU A 377 0.38 12.53 8.78
N ASP A 378 0.44 12.05 10.03
CA ASP A 378 -0.73 11.93 10.89
C ASP A 378 -1.11 13.26 11.56
N VAL A 379 -2.23 13.83 11.11
CA VAL A 379 -2.80 15.08 11.65
C VAL A 379 -3.22 14.96 13.12
N LYS A 380 -3.55 13.75 13.62
CA LYS A 380 -4.04 13.55 15.00
C LYS A 380 -2.91 13.45 16.02
N HIS A 381 -1.78 12.90 15.61
CA HIS A 381 -0.69 12.54 16.54
C HIS A 381 0.60 13.33 16.29
N CYS A 382 0.77 13.94 15.12
CA CYS A 382 1.87 14.86 14.85
C CYS A 382 1.56 16.26 15.36
N THR A 383 2.57 16.95 15.90
CA THR A 383 2.43 18.39 16.14
C THR A 383 2.45 19.12 14.80
N GLN A 384 1.60 20.12 14.62
CA GLN A 384 1.52 20.95 13.40
C GLN A 384 2.88 21.49 12.91
N LYS A 385 3.85 21.64 13.80
CA LYS A 385 5.21 22.10 13.48
C LYS A 385 6.03 21.12 12.62
N TYR A 386 5.79 19.82 12.73
CA TYR A 386 6.53 18.78 12.02
C TYR A 386 5.66 18.03 11.01
N LEU A 387 4.39 18.43 10.88
CA LEU A 387 3.45 17.82 9.94
C LEU A 387 3.96 18.06 8.52
N CYS A 388 4.18 16.96 7.81
CA CYS A 388 4.64 16.98 6.43
C CYS A 388 3.44 16.93 5.48
N ASN A 389 3.57 17.57 4.33
CA ASN A 389 2.56 17.57 3.30
C ASN A 389 3.01 16.70 2.12
N ALA A 390 2.44 15.49 2.02
CA ALA A 390 2.72 14.59 0.91
C ALA A 390 2.32 15.18 -0.45
N SER A 391 1.29 16.04 -0.52
CA SER A 391 0.87 16.64 -1.80
C SER A 391 1.92 17.58 -2.37
N GLU A 392 2.62 18.33 -1.53
CA GLU A 392 3.77 19.14 -1.95
C GLU A 392 4.92 18.27 -2.44
N GLY A 393 5.17 17.14 -1.78
CA GLY A 393 6.17 16.16 -2.22
C GLY A 393 5.83 15.60 -3.60
N HIS A 394 4.57 15.22 -3.81
CA HIS A 394 4.09 14.75 -5.12
C HIS A 394 4.26 15.82 -6.20
N ALA A 395 3.98 17.10 -5.89
CA ALA A 395 4.17 18.21 -6.83
C ALA A 395 5.64 18.39 -7.23
N MET A 396 6.56 18.33 -6.27
CA MET A 396 8.00 18.48 -6.52
C MET A 396 8.54 17.34 -7.39
N ILE A 397 8.14 16.10 -7.11
CA ILE A 397 8.50 14.92 -7.91
C ILE A 397 7.91 15.02 -9.33
N ALA A 398 6.64 15.41 -9.45
CA ALA A 398 5.97 15.56 -10.74
C ALA A 398 6.67 16.60 -11.62
N LEU A 399 7.00 17.76 -11.05
CA LEU A 399 7.70 18.84 -11.76
C LEU A 399 9.12 18.45 -12.18
N ARG A 400 9.84 17.66 -11.38
CA ARG A 400 11.12 17.06 -11.81
C ARG A 400 10.92 16.11 -12.98
N GLN A 401 9.99 15.17 -12.85
CA GLN A 401 9.70 14.19 -13.89
C GLN A 401 9.22 14.85 -15.20
N LEU A 402 8.52 15.99 -15.13
CA LEU A 402 8.14 16.78 -16.31
C LEU A 402 9.35 17.35 -17.07
N GLN A 403 10.45 17.70 -16.39
CA GLN A 403 11.68 18.15 -17.06
C GLN A 403 12.35 17.02 -17.87
N HIS A 404 12.21 15.78 -17.40
CA HIS A 404 12.77 14.57 -18.01
C HIS A 404 11.73 13.71 -18.75
N ALA A 405 10.55 14.28 -19.04
CA ALA A 405 9.40 13.50 -19.52
C ALA A 405 9.64 12.76 -20.85
N HIS A 406 10.54 13.25 -21.69
CA HIS A 406 10.92 12.65 -22.97
C HIS A 406 11.69 11.32 -22.82
N GLU A 407 12.35 11.12 -21.68
CA GLU A 407 13.15 9.93 -21.36
C GLU A 407 12.35 8.88 -20.57
N LEU A 408 11.13 9.22 -20.12
CA LEU A 408 10.33 8.33 -19.29
C LEU A 408 9.76 7.15 -20.09
N ASP A 409 9.88 5.96 -19.50
CA ASP A 409 9.23 4.74 -19.96
C ASP A 409 7.72 4.75 -19.65
N ALA A 410 6.96 3.82 -20.22
CA ALA A 410 5.50 3.72 -20.05
C ALA A 410 5.05 3.74 -18.58
N LEU A 411 5.73 2.99 -17.71
CA LEU A 411 5.48 2.98 -16.25
C LEU A 411 5.89 4.29 -15.57
N GLY A 412 6.97 4.93 -16.03
CA GLY A 412 7.41 6.24 -15.54
C GLY A 412 6.41 7.35 -15.86
N VAL A 413 5.75 7.29 -17.03
CA VAL A 413 4.68 8.22 -17.40
C VAL A 413 3.41 7.98 -16.56
N GLN A 414 3.08 6.72 -16.24
CA GLN A 414 1.99 6.42 -15.30
C GLN A 414 2.29 6.95 -13.90
N ASP A 415 3.54 6.82 -13.45
CA ASP A 415 3.99 7.35 -12.16
C ASP A 415 3.92 8.88 -12.14
N LEU A 416 4.36 9.55 -13.21
CA LEU A 416 4.21 10.99 -13.39
C LEU A 416 2.74 11.42 -13.31
N ALA A 417 1.86 10.73 -14.03
CA ALA A 417 0.42 11.03 -13.99
C ALA A 417 -0.17 10.85 -12.59
N LEU A 418 0.25 9.82 -11.84
CA LEU A 418 -0.13 9.64 -10.44
C LEU A 418 0.37 10.77 -9.56
N HIS A 419 1.64 11.17 -9.71
CA HIS A 419 2.23 12.28 -8.97
C HIS A 419 1.51 13.60 -9.29
N LEU A 420 1.11 13.85 -10.55
CA LEU A 420 0.33 15.04 -10.94
C LEU A 420 -1.08 15.06 -10.34
N VAL A 421 -1.77 13.92 -10.30
CA VAL A 421 -3.11 13.81 -9.71
C VAL A 421 -3.07 14.01 -8.19
N ARG A 422 -2.03 13.52 -7.52
CA ARG A 422 -1.85 13.64 -6.06
C ARG A 422 -1.19 14.96 -5.65
N ALA A 423 -0.49 15.62 -6.58
CA ALA A 423 -0.03 16.99 -6.45
C ALA A 423 -1.25 17.89 -6.43
N ASN A 424 -1.79 18.11 -5.24
CA ASN A 424 -2.83 19.11 -5.01
C ASN A 424 -2.21 20.50 -5.19
N PHE A 425 -1.95 20.89 -6.44
CA PHE A 425 -1.52 22.23 -6.80
C PHE A 425 -2.60 23.20 -6.29
N ALA A 426 -2.17 24.33 -5.72
CA ALA A 426 -3.10 25.32 -5.15
C ALA A 426 -4.29 25.61 -6.08
N GLU A 427 -5.44 25.96 -5.50
CA GLU A 427 -6.84 26.00 -6.00
C GLU A 427 -7.16 26.49 -7.44
N GLN A 428 -6.17 26.79 -8.27
CA GLN A 428 -6.28 27.39 -9.60
C GLN A 428 -5.92 26.45 -10.77
N ILE A 429 -5.34 25.27 -10.53
CA ILE A 429 -5.01 24.33 -11.61
C ILE A 429 -6.18 23.36 -11.84
N ARG A 430 -6.91 23.57 -12.95
CA ARG A 430 -7.97 22.66 -13.41
C ARG A 430 -7.36 21.38 -14.01
N PHE A 431 -8.15 20.30 -14.04
CA PHE A 431 -7.74 19.00 -14.58
C PHE A 431 -7.21 19.10 -16.03
N GLU A 432 -7.83 19.94 -16.86
CA GLU A 432 -7.41 20.23 -18.24
C GLU A 432 -5.96 20.75 -18.33
N HIS A 433 -5.52 21.56 -17.36
CA HIS A 433 -4.16 22.09 -17.34
C HIS A 433 -3.13 20.98 -17.05
N LEU A 434 -3.51 19.96 -16.27
CA LEU A 434 -2.64 18.80 -16.02
C LEU A 434 -2.44 17.97 -17.29
N VAL A 435 -3.52 17.79 -18.08
CA VAL A 435 -3.45 17.14 -19.40
C VAL A 435 -2.53 17.93 -20.33
N GLN A 436 -2.67 19.26 -20.37
CA GLN A 436 -1.79 20.12 -21.16
C GLN A 436 -0.32 20.04 -20.71
N MET A 437 -0.06 20.03 -19.40
CA MET A 437 1.31 19.87 -18.87
C MET A 437 1.94 18.56 -19.33
N LEU A 438 1.18 17.46 -19.33
CA LEU A 438 1.66 16.17 -19.81
C LEU A 438 1.96 16.18 -21.32
N LEU A 439 1.07 16.76 -22.13
CA LEU A 439 1.25 16.89 -23.57
C LEU A 439 2.45 17.77 -23.94
N VAL A 440 2.59 18.93 -23.29
CA VAL A 440 3.69 19.88 -23.54
C VAL A 440 5.04 19.32 -23.12
N SER A 441 5.07 18.44 -22.12
CA SER A 441 6.32 17.81 -21.64
C SER A 441 6.94 16.81 -22.63
N GLY A 442 6.21 16.41 -23.68
CA GLY A 442 6.70 15.45 -24.67
C GLY A 442 6.74 13.99 -24.17
N ALA A 443 5.97 13.67 -23.12
CA ALA A 443 5.83 12.31 -22.62
C ALA A 443 5.26 11.35 -23.69
N LYS A 444 5.76 10.12 -23.75
CA LYS A 444 5.30 9.09 -24.70
C LYS A 444 4.01 8.40 -24.22
N VAL A 445 2.90 9.13 -24.22
CA VAL A 445 1.62 8.71 -23.62
C VAL A 445 0.91 7.57 -24.38
N GLU A 446 1.16 7.43 -25.69
CA GLU A 446 0.38 6.56 -26.60
C GLU A 446 0.30 5.08 -26.17
N LYS A 447 1.38 4.53 -25.60
CA LYS A 447 1.49 3.11 -25.21
C LYS A 447 1.42 2.87 -23.70
N CYS A 448 1.13 3.91 -22.91
CA CYS A 448 1.19 3.81 -21.45
C CYS A 448 0.16 2.84 -20.87
N LEU A 449 -1.06 2.81 -21.38
CA LEU A 449 -2.13 1.94 -20.87
C LEU A 449 -1.99 0.48 -21.32
N LEU A 450 -1.09 0.18 -22.27
CA LEU A 450 -0.78 -1.18 -22.70
C LEU A 450 0.18 -1.89 -21.74
N ALA A 451 0.90 -1.16 -20.90
CA ALA A 451 1.87 -1.71 -19.94
C ALA A 451 1.23 -2.12 -18.60
N GLY A 452 -0.05 -1.81 -18.38
CA GLY A 452 -0.76 -2.01 -17.12
C GLY A 452 -1.79 -0.91 -16.86
N LEU A 453 -2.88 -1.21 -16.13
CA LEU A 453 -3.91 -0.23 -15.81
C LEU A 453 -3.64 0.41 -14.43
N PRO A 454 -3.44 1.75 -14.36
CA PRO A 454 -3.29 2.43 -13.07
C PRO A 454 -4.49 2.19 -12.15
N LYS A 455 -4.21 1.90 -10.87
CA LYS A 455 -5.25 1.65 -9.85
C LYS A 455 -6.16 2.86 -9.58
N GLU A 456 -5.66 4.08 -9.82
CA GLU A 456 -6.42 5.31 -9.59
C GLU A 456 -7.20 5.74 -10.85
N PRO A 457 -8.54 5.85 -10.78
CA PRO A 457 -9.36 6.17 -11.95
C PRO A 457 -9.08 7.57 -12.50
N LYS A 458 -8.67 8.51 -11.65
CA LYS A 458 -8.25 9.86 -12.05
C LYS A 458 -7.00 9.85 -12.93
N VAL A 459 -6.08 8.92 -12.69
CA VAL A 459 -4.85 8.74 -13.48
C VAL A 459 -5.18 8.16 -14.85
N VAL A 460 -6.05 7.14 -14.87
CA VAL A 460 -6.55 6.57 -16.13
C VAL A 460 -7.22 7.66 -16.98
N ARG A 461 -8.09 8.47 -16.37
CA ARG A 461 -8.74 9.60 -17.06
C ARG A 461 -7.72 10.59 -17.63
N LEU A 462 -6.71 10.97 -16.87
CA LEU A 462 -5.69 11.92 -17.31
C LEU A 462 -4.89 11.38 -18.50
N LEU A 463 -4.53 10.10 -18.47
CA LEU A 463 -3.79 9.45 -19.56
C LEU A 463 -4.66 9.29 -20.81
N THR A 464 -5.94 8.93 -20.67
CA THR A 464 -6.87 8.81 -21.80
C THR A 464 -7.13 10.17 -22.46
N GLU A 465 -7.38 11.23 -21.66
CA GLU A 465 -7.54 12.60 -22.19
C GLU A 465 -6.25 13.14 -22.85
N ALA A 466 -5.08 12.66 -22.41
CA ALA A 466 -3.79 12.95 -23.03
C ALA A 466 -3.46 12.08 -24.26
N GLY A 467 -4.36 11.19 -24.69
CA GLY A 467 -4.22 10.40 -25.92
C GLY A 467 -3.65 8.99 -25.77
N ALA A 468 -3.67 8.41 -24.56
CA ALA A 468 -3.32 7.00 -24.38
C ALA A 468 -4.39 6.08 -25.02
N LYS A 469 -3.95 5.08 -25.79
CA LYS A 469 -4.86 4.08 -26.38
C LYS A 469 -5.24 3.04 -25.32
N SER A 470 -6.54 2.86 -25.06
CA SER A 470 -7.00 1.75 -24.20
C SER A 470 -6.86 0.41 -24.96
N PRO A 471 -6.62 -0.70 -24.24
CA PRO A 471 -6.51 -2.04 -24.84
C PRO A 471 -7.81 -2.56 -25.50
N SER A 472 -8.92 -1.82 -25.45
CA SER A 472 -10.23 -2.25 -25.95
C SER A 472 -10.54 -1.82 -27.41
N MET A 473 -9.59 -1.22 -28.13
CA MET A 473 -9.84 -0.63 -29.47
C MET A 473 -9.00 -1.23 -30.61
N GLU A 474 -8.52 -2.47 -30.47
CA GLU A 474 -7.92 -3.23 -31.57
C GLU A 474 -8.71 -4.52 -31.83
N GLY A 475 -9.80 -4.40 -32.58
CA GLY A 475 -10.64 -5.54 -32.95
C GLY A 475 -11.79 -5.20 -33.90
N GLY A 476 -11.47 -4.91 -35.17
CA GLY A 476 -12.36 -5.20 -36.30
C GLY A 476 -13.36 -4.11 -36.73
N ALA A 477 -13.01 -3.38 -37.78
CA ALA A 477 -14.00 -2.83 -38.70
C ALA A 477 -14.40 -3.92 -39.72
N THR A 478 -15.63 -4.45 -39.65
CA THR A 478 -16.48 -4.85 -40.80
C THR A 478 -17.82 -5.44 -40.33
N SER A 479 -18.90 -4.72 -40.67
CA SER A 479 -20.24 -5.18 -41.11
C SER A 479 -21.05 -6.24 -40.32
N THR A 480 -22.19 -5.76 -39.82
CA THR A 480 -23.56 -6.32 -39.88
C THR A 480 -23.89 -7.65 -39.19
N ASP A 481 -24.74 -7.51 -38.17
CA ASP A 481 -25.92 -8.32 -37.85
C ASP A 481 -25.89 -9.82 -38.20
N SER A 482 -25.78 -10.65 -37.17
CA SER A 482 -26.92 -11.48 -36.78
C SER A 482 -26.64 -12.25 -35.47
N LEU A 483 -27.48 -11.92 -34.49
CA LEU A 483 -28.26 -12.84 -33.65
C LEU A 483 -27.46 -13.78 -32.72
N VAL A 484 -27.40 -13.51 -31.41
CA VAL A 484 -28.48 -13.55 -30.40
C VAL A 484 -28.38 -14.84 -29.58
N GLU A 485 -28.55 -14.63 -28.26
CA GLU A 485 -28.66 -15.57 -27.13
C GLU A 485 -27.37 -15.71 -26.29
N ALA A 486 -27.30 -15.26 -25.03
CA ALA A 486 -28.36 -14.77 -24.16
C ALA A 486 -27.81 -13.95 -22.97
N LYS A 487 -28.55 -12.87 -22.70
CA LYS A 487 -28.95 -12.28 -21.39
C LYS A 487 -27.84 -11.64 -20.56
N GLU A 488 -27.68 -10.32 -20.71
CA GLU A 488 -28.44 -9.26 -20.00
C GLU A 488 -28.07 -9.15 -18.52
N ASN A 489 -27.16 -8.21 -18.22
CA ASN A 489 -27.34 -7.14 -17.22
C ASN A 489 -25.98 -6.52 -16.86
N SER A 490 -25.58 -5.47 -17.61
CA SER A 490 -24.57 -4.48 -17.21
C SER A 490 -24.27 -3.58 -18.42
N THR A 491 -25.11 -2.59 -18.70
CA THR A 491 -24.78 -1.55 -19.69
C THR A 491 -23.80 -0.56 -19.08
N THR A 492 -22.54 -0.77 -19.43
CA THR A 492 -21.44 0.19 -19.45
C THR A 492 -21.82 1.41 -20.29
N VAL A 493 -21.67 2.61 -19.73
CA VAL A 493 -21.75 3.86 -20.51
C VAL A 493 -20.46 3.97 -21.32
N SER A 494 -20.57 3.76 -22.62
CA SER A 494 -19.56 4.03 -23.64
C SER A 494 -19.60 5.52 -24.01
N ASP A 495 -18.43 6.11 -24.29
CA ASP A 495 -18.19 7.52 -24.63
C ASP A 495 -18.80 7.98 -25.98
N ASN A 496 -19.95 7.44 -26.39
CA ASN A 496 -20.73 7.94 -27.54
C ASN A 496 -22.22 7.50 -27.50
N MET A 497 -22.79 7.32 -26.31
CA MET A 497 -24.25 7.19 -26.17
C MET A 497 -24.89 8.57 -26.10
N ASP A 498 -25.80 8.87 -27.02
CA ASP A 498 -26.74 9.99 -26.89
C ASP A 498 -27.53 9.80 -25.58
N LEU A 499 -27.16 10.56 -24.54
CA LEU A 499 -27.72 10.45 -23.18
C LEU A 499 -29.22 10.76 -23.13
N ASP A 500 -29.74 11.42 -24.17
CA ASP A 500 -31.13 11.87 -24.30
C ASP A 500 -32.01 10.91 -25.12
N GLN A 501 -31.52 9.71 -25.48
CA GLN A 501 -32.37 8.69 -26.12
C GLN A 501 -33.48 8.24 -25.17
N MET A 502 -34.72 8.27 -25.68
CA MET A 502 -35.94 7.88 -24.96
C MET A 502 -36.28 6.42 -25.19
N ASP A 503 -36.72 5.74 -24.15
CA ASP A 503 -37.34 4.42 -24.26
C ASP A 503 -38.74 4.49 -24.90
N ALA A 504 -39.37 3.33 -25.14
CA ALA A 504 -40.72 3.25 -25.71
C ALA A 504 -41.82 3.93 -24.85
N ASN A 505 -41.49 4.36 -23.63
CA ASN A 505 -42.37 5.06 -22.70
C ASN A 505 -41.99 6.54 -22.52
N GLY A 506 -41.13 7.07 -23.39
CA GLY A 506 -40.70 8.47 -23.36
C GLY A 506 -39.71 8.78 -22.24
N ARG A 507 -39.13 7.76 -21.59
CA ARG A 507 -38.22 7.93 -20.44
C ARG A 507 -36.79 8.00 -20.93
N THR A 508 -36.06 9.04 -20.54
CA THR A 508 -34.61 9.15 -20.76
C THR A 508 -33.83 8.20 -19.84
N GLN A 509 -32.56 7.92 -20.15
CA GLN A 509 -31.71 7.08 -19.30
C GLN A 509 -31.62 7.58 -17.84
N LEU A 510 -31.80 8.90 -17.64
CA LEU A 510 -31.87 9.53 -16.33
C LEU A 510 -33.10 9.09 -15.50
N HIS A 511 -34.25 8.86 -16.14
CA HIS A 511 -35.44 8.33 -15.48
C HIS A 511 -35.24 6.88 -15.01
N THR A 512 -34.59 6.05 -15.83
CA THR A 512 -34.28 4.66 -15.46
C THR A 512 -33.24 4.58 -14.34
N ALA A 513 -32.24 5.49 -14.35
CA ALA A 513 -31.28 5.63 -13.26
C ALA A 513 -31.93 6.10 -11.95
N SER A 514 -32.97 6.95 -12.04
CA SER A 514 -33.77 7.41 -10.88
C SER A 514 -34.48 6.28 -10.16
N TYR A 515 -34.90 5.28 -10.93
CA TYR A 515 -35.52 4.09 -10.37
C TYR A 515 -34.52 3.21 -9.59
N ARG A 516 -33.23 3.24 -9.96
CA ARG A 516 -32.17 2.38 -9.42
C ARG A 516 -31.29 3.04 -8.35
N GLY A 517 -31.36 4.37 -8.19
CA GLY A 517 -30.59 5.13 -7.20
C GLY A 517 -29.17 5.54 -7.61
N ASP A 518 -28.71 5.18 -8.81
CA ASP A 518 -27.34 5.44 -9.31
C ASP A 518 -27.23 6.74 -10.13
N LEU A 519 -27.78 7.85 -9.62
CA LEU A 519 -27.87 9.11 -10.38
C LEU A 519 -26.62 9.99 -10.42
N GLN A 520 -25.69 9.81 -9.47
CA GLN A 520 -24.56 10.72 -9.33
C GLN A 520 -23.64 10.71 -10.56
N GLN A 521 -23.54 9.58 -11.27
CA GLN A 521 -22.80 9.53 -12.52
C GLN A 521 -23.55 10.28 -13.63
N LEU A 522 -24.81 9.96 -13.94
CA LEU A 522 -25.50 10.61 -15.08
C LEU A 522 -25.71 12.13 -14.89
N LEU A 523 -25.97 12.62 -13.67
CA LEU A 523 -26.06 14.05 -13.37
C LEU A 523 -24.72 14.79 -13.50
N PHE A 524 -23.60 14.06 -13.44
CA PHE A 524 -22.24 14.56 -13.62
C PHE A 524 -21.87 14.66 -15.12
N TRP A 525 -22.49 13.87 -16.00
CA TRP A 525 -22.27 13.90 -17.46
C TRP A 525 -23.15 14.91 -18.22
N GLY A 526 -24.01 15.67 -17.52
CA GLY A 526 -24.76 16.79 -18.11
C GLY A 526 -26.03 16.40 -18.88
N ALA A 527 -26.64 15.25 -18.58
CA ALA A 527 -27.91 14.82 -19.17
C ALA A 527 -29.03 15.86 -18.96
N ALA A 528 -29.91 16.04 -19.96
CA ALA A 528 -31.00 17.00 -19.89
C ALA A 528 -32.03 16.59 -18.81
N VAL A 529 -32.20 17.44 -17.80
CA VAL A 529 -32.98 17.14 -16.59
C VAL A 529 -34.46 17.54 -16.72
N ASP A 530 -34.80 18.33 -17.74
CA ASP A 530 -36.14 18.91 -17.96
C ASP A 530 -37.07 18.00 -18.79
N HIS A 531 -36.65 16.78 -19.10
CA HIS A 531 -37.49 15.84 -19.84
C HIS A 531 -38.63 15.30 -18.99
N ILE A 532 -39.79 15.17 -19.62
CA ILE A 532 -41.03 14.69 -19.03
C ILE A 532 -41.39 13.35 -19.69
N ASP A 533 -41.72 12.33 -18.89
CA ASP A 533 -42.19 11.05 -19.41
C ASP A 533 -43.65 11.11 -19.93
N PHE A 534 -44.17 10.04 -20.55
CA PHE A 534 -45.55 10.00 -21.05
C PHE A 534 -46.63 10.08 -19.95
N GLU A 535 -46.26 9.89 -18.68
CA GLU A 535 -47.15 10.06 -17.52
C GLU A 535 -47.12 11.51 -17.00
N GLY A 536 -46.37 12.40 -17.65
CA GLY A 536 -46.24 13.80 -17.25
C GLY A 536 -45.26 14.01 -16.09
N ARG A 537 -44.48 13.00 -15.71
CA ARG A 537 -43.55 13.07 -14.58
C ARG A 537 -42.19 13.56 -15.02
N THR A 538 -41.59 14.41 -14.19
CA THR A 538 -40.19 14.77 -14.29
C THR A 538 -39.32 13.79 -13.52
N VAL A 539 -38.00 13.89 -13.72
CA VAL A 539 -36.98 13.16 -12.99
C VAL A 539 -37.11 13.40 -11.47
N LEU A 540 -37.51 14.61 -11.07
CA LEU A 540 -37.77 14.96 -9.66
C LEU A 540 -38.94 14.16 -9.07
N CYS A 541 -40.04 13.97 -9.83
CA CYS A 541 -41.17 13.14 -9.40
C CYS A 541 -40.74 11.68 -9.15
N VAL A 542 -39.89 11.13 -10.01
CA VAL A 542 -39.40 9.74 -9.89
C VAL A 542 -38.43 9.61 -8.71
N ALA A 543 -37.53 10.57 -8.51
CA ALA A 543 -36.59 10.58 -7.39
C ALA A 543 -37.32 10.73 -6.03
N ALA A 544 -38.37 11.54 -5.98
CA ALA A 544 -39.21 11.74 -4.80
C ALA A 544 -40.02 10.48 -4.43
N ALA A 545 -40.56 9.78 -5.43
CA ALA A 545 -41.25 8.50 -5.23
C ALA A 545 -40.33 7.38 -4.69
N GLN A 546 -39.00 7.50 -4.87
CA GLN A 546 -38.01 6.55 -4.33
C GLN A 546 -37.39 6.98 -2.99
N GLY A 547 -37.73 8.16 -2.46
CA GLY A 547 -37.19 8.64 -1.18
C GLY A 547 -35.68 8.92 -1.19
N SER A 548 -35.08 9.17 -2.37
CA SER A 548 -33.65 9.44 -2.50
C SER A 548 -33.31 10.91 -2.20
N GLU A 549 -33.27 11.28 -0.92
CA GLU A 549 -33.06 12.66 -0.43
C GLU A 549 -31.85 13.37 -1.07
N SER A 550 -30.72 12.66 -1.20
CA SER A 550 -29.49 13.23 -1.78
C SER A 550 -29.64 13.63 -3.26
N VAL A 551 -30.46 12.90 -4.01
CA VAL A 551 -30.74 13.15 -5.43
C VAL A 551 -31.74 14.29 -5.56
N VAL A 552 -32.80 14.29 -4.74
CA VAL A 552 -33.81 15.35 -4.72
C VAL A 552 -33.16 16.71 -4.43
N ARG A 553 -32.25 16.81 -3.44
CA ARG A 553 -31.52 18.06 -3.17
C ARG A 553 -30.70 18.54 -4.37
N GLN A 554 -29.97 17.65 -5.02
CA GLN A 554 -29.15 18.00 -6.19
C GLN A 554 -29.99 18.46 -7.39
N LEU A 555 -31.18 17.87 -7.58
CA LEU A 555 -32.11 18.28 -8.63
C LEU A 555 -32.76 19.63 -8.33
N LEU A 556 -33.10 19.91 -7.07
CA LEU A 556 -33.60 21.22 -6.64
C LEU A 556 -32.53 22.32 -6.76
N ASP A 557 -31.27 22.02 -6.40
CA ASP A 557 -30.14 22.94 -6.57
C ASP A 557 -29.89 23.31 -8.04
N ARG A 558 -30.33 22.45 -8.98
CA ARG A 558 -30.27 22.69 -10.43
C ARG A 558 -31.48 23.47 -10.97
N GLY A 559 -32.46 23.82 -10.11
CA GLY A 559 -33.59 24.69 -10.44
C GLY A 559 -34.81 23.98 -11.01
N LEU A 560 -34.97 22.67 -10.81
CA LEU A 560 -36.18 21.95 -11.22
C LEU A 560 -37.41 22.42 -10.42
N ASP A 561 -38.56 22.49 -11.09
CA ASP A 561 -39.81 22.93 -10.47
C ASP A 561 -40.36 21.89 -9.48
N GLU A 562 -40.31 22.24 -8.19
CA GLU A 562 -40.82 21.44 -7.08
C GLU A 562 -42.35 21.29 -7.10
N MET A 563 -43.05 22.17 -7.84
CA MET A 563 -44.51 22.18 -7.94
C MET A 563 -45.01 21.57 -9.25
N HIS A 564 -44.14 20.97 -10.05
CA HIS A 564 -44.52 20.31 -11.30
C HIS A 564 -45.58 19.23 -11.04
N ARG A 565 -46.60 19.19 -11.89
CA ARG A 565 -47.72 18.24 -11.75
C ARG A 565 -47.67 17.21 -12.87
N ASP A 566 -47.78 15.95 -12.49
CA ASP A 566 -47.97 14.87 -13.45
C ASP A 566 -49.37 14.90 -14.07
N ASN A 567 -49.64 13.99 -15.02
CA ASN A 567 -50.94 13.91 -15.69
C ASN A 567 -52.10 13.54 -14.74
N SER A 568 -51.81 13.06 -13.54
CA SER A 568 -52.77 12.78 -12.47
C SER A 568 -52.95 13.97 -11.51
N GLY A 569 -52.21 15.07 -11.73
CA GLY A 569 -52.22 16.27 -10.89
C GLY A 569 -51.37 16.15 -9.62
N TRP A 570 -50.51 15.13 -9.53
CA TRP A 570 -49.68 14.87 -8.36
C TRP A 570 -48.34 15.58 -8.47
N THR A 571 -47.90 16.16 -7.35
CA THR A 571 -46.58 16.80 -7.23
C THR A 571 -45.55 15.78 -6.73
N PRO A 572 -44.23 16.05 -6.87
CA PRO A 572 -43.18 15.23 -6.28
C PRO A 572 -43.42 14.95 -4.79
N LEU A 573 -43.92 15.94 -4.04
CA LEU A 573 -44.25 15.79 -2.62
C LEU A 573 -45.43 14.84 -2.37
N HIS A 574 -46.48 14.89 -3.20
CA HIS A 574 -47.60 13.94 -3.10
C HIS A 574 -47.13 12.50 -3.36
N LEU A 575 -46.23 12.31 -4.33
CA LEU A 575 -45.65 10.99 -4.65
C LEU A 575 -44.77 10.46 -3.51
N ALA A 576 -43.91 11.30 -2.93
CA ALA A 576 -43.10 10.93 -1.76
C ALA A 576 -43.96 10.54 -0.55
N ALA A 577 -45.03 11.32 -0.28
CA ALA A 577 -45.94 11.05 0.82
C ALA A 577 -46.77 9.78 0.59
N TYR A 578 -47.17 9.49 -0.65
CA TYR A 578 -47.89 8.27 -1.02
C TYR A 578 -47.06 7.00 -0.79
N GLU A 579 -45.77 7.04 -1.16
CA GLU A 579 -44.82 5.95 -0.95
C GLU A 579 -44.27 5.87 0.50
N GLY A 580 -44.69 6.80 1.38
CA GLY A 580 -44.39 6.76 2.82
C GLY A 580 -43.04 7.34 3.21
N HIS A 581 -42.45 8.21 2.36
CA HIS A 581 -41.19 8.89 2.64
C HIS A 581 -41.44 10.18 3.44
N LEU A 582 -40.78 10.31 4.60
CA LEU A 582 -41.00 11.38 5.59
C LEU A 582 -39.88 12.43 5.66
N GLN A 583 -38.75 12.15 5.01
CA GLN A 583 -37.56 13.02 4.90
C GLN A 583 -37.35 13.33 3.42
#